data_AF-A0A9P0IIY9-F1
#
_entry.id   AF-A0A9P0IIY9-F1
#
_cell.length_a   1.000
_cell.length_b   1.000
_cell.length_c   1.000
_cell.angle_alpha   90.00
_cell.angle_beta   90.00
_cell.angle_gamma   90.00
#
_symmetry.space_group_name_H-M   'P 1'
#
loop_
_entity.id
_entity.type
_entity.pdbx_description
1 polymer ?
#
loop_
_entity_poly.entity_id
_entity_poly.type
_entity_poly.pdbx_seq_one_letter_code
_entity_poly.pdbx_strand_id
1 'polypeptide(L)'
;MNLKENTVLVLYVISLLVVEEYVASNDVKSVNTQMCLNLDNTVRAKHKSCLLRPDTGPCRADIISWYFDAKQENCYRFFYGGCQGNGNRYPSKIACLNYCYVNASIQNNPIPHFCSLAFDYGHCFGQYNRWGWDPLFKTCRRRLYSGCGGNQNNFETRSECLATCLTGPNNTLSQVKTFTTCIPFTIPET
;
A
#
# COMPACT_ATOMS: atom_id res chain seq x y z
N MET A 1 -35.32 37.03 4.79
CA MET A 1 -35.79 35.65 5.10
C MET A 1 -35.33 34.79 3.93
N ASN A 2 -34.53 33.72 4.05
CA ASN A 2 -33.93 33.08 5.23
C ASN A 2 -32.41 32.90 5.03
N LEU A 3 -31.62 33.35 6.01
CA LEU A 3 -30.15 33.25 6.02
C LEU A 3 -29.64 32.43 7.22
N LYS A 4 -30.53 31.69 7.90
CA LYS A 4 -30.24 31.01 9.18
C LYS A 4 -30.14 29.48 9.09
N GLU A 5 -30.59 28.83 8.02
CA GLU A 5 -30.53 27.36 7.90
C GLU A 5 -29.18 26.87 7.37
N ASN A 6 -28.60 27.52 6.34
CA ASN A 6 -27.29 27.12 5.80
C ASN A 6 -26.13 27.24 6.81
N THR A 7 -26.18 28.22 7.72
CA THR A 7 -25.12 28.43 8.72
C THR A 7 -24.98 27.26 9.69
N VAL A 8 -26.10 26.60 10.03
CA VAL A 8 -26.12 25.47 10.97
C VAL A 8 -25.52 24.21 10.32
N LEU A 9 -25.80 23.98 9.03
CA LEU A 9 -25.25 22.84 8.29
C LEU A 9 -23.71 22.94 8.15
N VAL A 10 -23.21 24.15 7.89
CA VAL A 10 -21.77 24.43 7.75
C VAL A 10 -21.01 24.16 9.06
N LEU A 11 -21.55 24.61 10.20
CA LEU A 11 -20.93 24.37 11.51
C LEU A 11 -20.82 22.88 11.87
N TYR A 12 -21.80 22.06 11.48
CA TYR A 12 -21.81 20.62 11.76
C TYR A 12 -20.75 19.84 10.96
N VAL A 13 -20.32 20.36 9.81
CA VAL A 13 -19.25 19.78 8.99
C VAL A 13 -17.87 20.17 9.52
N ILE A 14 -17.73 21.38 10.07
CA ILE A 14 -16.45 21.92 10.58
C ILE A 14 -15.95 21.15 11.83
N SER A 15 -16.84 20.61 12.67
CA SER A 15 -16.44 19.90 13.89
C SER A 15 -15.87 18.48 13.69
N LEU A 16 -15.70 18.00 12.45
CA LEU A 16 -15.22 16.64 12.15
C LEU A 16 -13.91 16.57 11.36
N LEU A 17 -13.28 17.71 11.06
CA LEU A 17 -11.98 17.76 10.37
C LEU A 17 -11.01 18.64 11.15
N VAL A 18 -9.79 18.11 11.35
CA VAL A 18 -8.71 18.80 12.05
C VAL A 18 -8.28 20.01 11.23
N VAL A 19 -8.39 21.20 11.80
CA VAL A 19 -7.88 22.45 11.22
C VAL A 19 -6.81 23.00 12.16
N GLU A 20 -5.55 22.97 11.74
CA GLU A 20 -4.55 23.89 12.28
C GLU A 20 -4.65 25.21 11.50
N GLU A 21 -4.72 26.32 12.23
CA GLU A 21 -4.76 27.65 11.63
C GLU A 21 -3.42 28.01 10.99
N TYR A 22 -3.45 28.72 9.85
CA TYR A 22 -2.33 29.58 9.47
C TYR A 22 -2.83 30.86 8.81
N VAL A 23 -2.25 31.99 9.21
CA VAL A 23 -2.82 33.33 9.01
C VAL A 23 -2.09 34.12 7.92
N ALA A 24 -2.90 34.79 7.10
CA ALA A 24 -2.67 35.98 6.27
C ALA A 24 -1.31 36.21 5.57
N SER A 25 -1.41 36.47 4.25
CA SER A 25 -0.61 37.51 3.59
C SER A 25 -1.55 38.41 2.79
N ASN A 26 -1.35 39.72 2.89
CA ASN A 26 -2.12 40.72 2.13
C ASN A 26 -1.55 40.87 0.70
N ASP A 27 -2.36 41.43 -0.21
CA ASP A 27 -2.02 41.80 -1.60
C ASP A 27 -1.72 40.68 -2.62
N VAL A 28 -2.77 40.02 -3.16
CA VAL A 28 -2.78 39.48 -4.53
C VAL A 28 -4.17 39.66 -5.18
N LYS A 29 -4.23 40.19 -6.40
CA LYS A 29 -5.46 40.26 -7.23
C LYS A 29 -5.74 38.90 -7.88
N SER A 30 -7.01 38.46 -7.85
CA SER A 30 -7.53 37.18 -8.37
C SER A 30 -6.83 35.92 -7.83
N VAL A 31 -7.47 35.22 -6.88
CA VAL A 31 -6.94 33.95 -6.34
C VAL A 31 -7.42 32.78 -7.19
N ASN A 32 -6.57 32.30 -8.10
CA ASN A 32 -6.77 30.99 -8.73
C ASN A 32 -6.59 29.91 -7.66
N THR A 33 -7.68 29.52 -7.01
CA THR A 33 -7.64 28.70 -5.79
C THR A 33 -7.67 27.24 -6.18
N GLN A 34 -6.65 26.47 -5.79
CA GLN A 34 -6.55 25.05 -6.11
C GLN A 34 -6.76 24.21 -4.85
N MET A 35 -7.79 23.37 -4.83
CA MET A 35 -8.02 22.44 -3.72
C MET A 35 -7.19 21.18 -3.92
N CYS A 36 -6.11 21.04 -3.15
CA CYS A 36 -5.23 19.88 -3.17
C CYS A 36 -5.69 18.80 -2.19
N LEU A 37 -6.14 17.67 -2.73
CA LEU A 37 -6.41 16.46 -1.96
C LEU A 37 -5.14 15.61 -1.91
N ASN A 38 -4.58 15.40 -0.72
CA ASN A 38 -3.59 14.35 -0.50
C ASN A 38 -4.30 12.99 -0.51
N LEU A 39 -3.90 12.09 -1.40
CA LEU A 39 -4.35 10.71 -1.31
C LEU A 39 -3.78 10.10 -0.02
N ASP A 40 -4.66 9.65 0.88
CA ASP A 40 -4.27 9.10 2.17
C ASP A 40 -3.52 7.77 1.98
N ASN A 41 -2.20 7.86 2.00
CA ASN A 41 -1.30 6.73 1.81
C ASN A 41 -1.31 5.73 2.98
N THR A 42 -2.07 5.98 4.06
CA THR A 42 -2.32 4.96 5.09
C THR A 42 -3.32 3.90 4.63
N VAL A 43 -4.13 4.18 3.61
CA VAL A 43 -5.18 3.28 3.11
C VAL A 43 -4.58 2.17 2.25
N ARG A 44 -4.56 0.93 2.76
CA ARG A 44 -3.95 -0.23 2.09
C ARG A 44 -4.94 -1.33 1.78
N ALA A 45 -4.95 -1.79 0.53
CA ALA A 45 -5.72 -2.96 0.12
C ALA A 45 -5.05 -3.70 -1.04
N LYS A 46 -5.30 -5.01 -1.16
CA LYS A 46 -4.64 -5.90 -2.13
C LYS A 46 -5.16 -5.72 -3.56
N HIS A 47 -6.42 -5.30 -3.72
CA HIS A 47 -7.04 -5.04 -5.02
C HIS A 47 -7.76 -3.68 -5.01
N LYS A 48 -7.80 -3.00 -6.16
CA LYS A 48 -8.42 -1.66 -6.30
C LYS A 48 -9.90 -1.62 -5.90
N SER A 49 -10.65 -2.71 -6.13
CA SER A 49 -12.07 -2.80 -5.74
C SER A 49 -12.27 -2.66 -4.23
N CYS A 50 -11.31 -3.08 -3.42
CA CYS A 50 -11.34 -2.99 -1.96
C CYS A 50 -11.21 -1.56 -1.42
N LEU A 51 -10.83 -0.59 -2.28
CA LEU A 51 -10.77 0.83 -1.94
C LEU A 51 -12.11 1.55 -2.20
N LEU A 52 -13.08 0.87 -2.83
CA LEU A 52 -14.41 1.41 -3.09
C LEU A 52 -15.26 1.36 -1.82
N ARG A 53 -16.18 2.31 -1.63
CA ARG A 53 -17.21 2.19 -0.59
C ARG A 53 -18.16 1.02 -0.90
N PRO A 54 -18.80 0.38 0.09
CA PRO A 54 -19.87 -0.58 -0.17
C PRO A 54 -20.99 0.09 -0.96
N ASP A 55 -21.59 -0.66 -1.88
CA ASP A 55 -22.67 -0.17 -2.73
C ASP A 55 -23.84 -1.17 -2.69
N THR A 56 -24.96 -0.70 -2.14
CA THR A 56 -26.21 -1.45 -2.01
C THR A 56 -26.87 -1.69 -3.38
N GLY A 57 -26.63 -0.84 -4.39
CA GLY A 57 -27.36 -0.86 -5.65
C GLY A 57 -28.82 -0.39 -5.53
N PRO A 58 -29.59 -0.38 -6.65
CA PRO A 58 -30.94 0.20 -6.69
C PRO A 58 -32.05 -0.77 -6.28
N CYS A 59 -31.77 -2.07 -6.19
CA CYS A 59 -32.74 -3.07 -5.74
C CYS A 59 -32.92 -3.02 -4.21
N ARG A 60 -33.98 -3.66 -3.69
CA ARG A 60 -34.45 -3.48 -2.29
C ARG A 60 -34.54 -4.79 -1.48
N ALA A 61 -33.65 -5.74 -1.73
CA ALA A 61 -33.51 -6.93 -0.88
C ALA A 61 -32.52 -6.67 0.27
N ASP A 62 -32.75 -7.26 1.43
CA ASP A 62 -31.89 -7.10 2.61
C ASP A 62 -30.78 -8.18 2.69
N ILE A 63 -29.96 -8.29 1.64
CA ILE A 63 -28.94 -9.35 1.57
C ILE A 63 -27.70 -8.94 2.37
N ILE A 64 -27.49 -9.54 3.53
CA ILE A 64 -26.28 -9.34 4.35
C ILE A 64 -25.05 -9.78 3.54
N SER A 65 -24.22 -8.80 3.20
CA SER A 65 -22.94 -8.97 2.49
C SER A 65 -21.80 -8.36 3.30
N TRP A 66 -20.55 -8.66 2.93
CA TRP A 66 -19.36 -8.11 3.56
C TRP A 66 -18.61 -7.18 2.61
N TYR A 67 -18.08 -6.08 3.13
CA TYR A 67 -17.17 -5.16 2.42
C TYR A 67 -15.91 -4.93 3.24
N PHE A 68 -14.82 -4.55 2.59
CA PHE A 68 -13.56 -4.17 3.25
C PHE A 68 -13.51 -2.67 3.50
N ASP A 69 -13.26 -2.28 4.74
CA ASP A 69 -12.85 -0.92 5.10
C ASP A 69 -11.32 -0.88 5.10
N ALA A 70 -10.74 -0.20 4.11
CA ALA A 70 -9.29 -0.10 3.93
C ALA A 70 -8.60 0.92 4.85
N LYS A 71 -9.35 1.71 5.64
CA LYS A 71 -8.80 2.56 6.71
C LYS A 71 -8.72 1.79 8.04
N GLN A 72 -9.65 0.88 8.26
CA GLN A 72 -9.69 0.00 9.45
C GLN A 72 -9.05 -1.38 9.19
N GLU A 73 -8.57 -1.61 7.96
CA GLU A 73 -8.05 -2.87 7.40
C GLU A 73 -8.90 -4.13 7.73
N ASN A 74 -10.22 -3.97 7.83
CA ASN A 74 -11.12 -5.01 8.35
C ASN A 74 -12.40 -5.12 7.51
N CYS A 75 -13.10 -6.23 7.66
CA CYS A 75 -14.32 -6.53 6.91
C CYS A 75 -15.57 -6.37 7.78
N TYR A 76 -16.53 -5.58 7.28
CA TYR A 76 -17.78 -5.25 7.95
C TYR A 76 -19.00 -5.68 7.13
N ARG A 77 -20.15 -5.82 7.79
CA ARG A 77 -21.41 -6.19 7.14
C ARG A 77 -22.12 -4.96 6.58
N PHE A 78 -22.79 -5.12 5.45
CA PHE A 78 -23.73 -4.15 4.89
C PHE A 78 -24.90 -4.87 4.20
N PHE A 79 -25.97 -4.14 3.92
CA PHE A 79 -27.10 -4.65 3.14
C PHE A 79 -26.88 -4.38 1.66
N TYR A 80 -26.91 -5.45 0.86
CA TYR A 80 -26.88 -5.41 -0.59
C TYR A 80 -28.28 -5.62 -1.15
N GLY A 81 -28.74 -4.69 -1.98
CA GLY A 81 -30.08 -4.63 -2.54
C GLY A 81 -30.45 -5.78 -3.48
N GLY A 82 -29.47 -6.59 -3.90
CA GLY A 82 -29.67 -7.77 -4.75
C GLY A 82 -29.35 -7.57 -6.23
N CYS A 83 -29.07 -6.35 -6.69
CA CYS A 83 -28.63 -6.09 -8.07
C CYS A 83 -27.60 -4.96 -8.16
N GLN A 84 -26.82 -4.96 -9.25
CA GLN A 84 -25.74 -4.00 -9.51
C GLN A 84 -24.73 -3.92 -8.35
N GLY A 85 -24.35 -2.73 -7.91
CA GLY A 85 -23.30 -2.50 -6.93
C GLY A 85 -21.90 -2.56 -7.54
N ASN A 86 -20.88 -2.55 -6.67
CA ASN A 86 -19.47 -2.63 -7.07
C ASN A 86 -18.77 -3.89 -6.52
N GLY A 87 -17.46 -3.99 -6.80
CA GLY A 87 -16.63 -5.15 -6.44
C GLY A 87 -16.19 -5.26 -4.97
N ASN A 88 -16.53 -4.32 -4.08
CA ASN A 88 -16.27 -4.44 -2.63
C ASN A 88 -17.42 -5.20 -1.93
N ARG A 89 -17.72 -6.41 -2.41
CA ARG A 89 -18.84 -7.23 -1.92
C ARG A 89 -18.46 -8.71 -1.89
N TYR A 90 -18.55 -9.33 -0.72
CA TYR A 90 -18.15 -10.71 -0.48
C TYR A 90 -19.21 -11.45 0.36
N PRO A 91 -19.36 -12.78 0.20
CA PRO A 91 -20.36 -13.56 0.92
C PRO A 91 -19.99 -13.82 2.39
N SER A 92 -18.73 -13.67 2.78
CA SER A 92 -18.27 -13.90 4.16
C SER A 92 -17.11 -12.96 4.55
N LYS A 93 -16.92 -12.77 5.87
CA LYS A 93 -15.78 -12.03 6.41
C LYS A 93 -14.44 -12.59 5.93
N ILE A 94 -14.33 -13.93 5.89
CA ILE A 94 -13.10 -14.63 5.49
C ILE A 94 -12.82 -14.42 3.99
N ALA A 95 -13.83 -14.52 3.13
CA ALA A 95 -13.68 -14.24 1.70
C ALA A 95 -13.25 -12.78 1.46
N CYS A 96 -13.86 -11.84 2.19
CA CYS A 96 -13.49 -10.43 2.18
C CYS A 96 -12.04 -10.22 2.62
N LEU A 97 -11.60 -10.79 3.75
CA LEU A 97 -10.21 -10.63 4.23
C LEU A 97 -9.19 -11.27 3.29
N ASN A 98 -9.43 -12.48 2.78
CA ASN A 98 -8.48 -13.18 1.89
C ASN A 98 -8.27 -12.45 0.55
N TYR A 99 -9.30 -11.75 0.06
CA TYR A 99 -9.24 -10.94 -1.16
C TYR A 99 -8.72 -9.52 -0.86
N CYS A 100 -9.33 -8.89 0.14
CA CYS A 100 -9.02 -7.67 0.88
C CYS A 100 -7.59 -7.33 1.29
N TYR A 101 -7.18 -8.07 2.31
CA TYR A 101 -6.26 -7.66 3.33
C TYR A 101 -4.83 -7.86 2.84
N VAL A 102 -4.03 -6.80 2.91
CA VAL A 102 -2.59 -6.91 2.72
C VAL A 102 -2.02 -7.21 4.10
N ASN A 103 -1.83 -8.49 4.42
CA ASN A 103 -1.05 -8.82 5.59
C ASN A 103 0.39 -8.29 5.37
N ALA A 104 0.76 -7.23 6.08
CA ALA A 104 2.07 -6.60 5.94
C ALA A 104 3.23 -7.54 6.33
N SER A 105 2.98 -8.58 7.14
CA SER A 105 3.96 -9.64 7.43
C SER A 105 4.02 -10.74 6.35
N ILE A 106 3.11 -10.72 5.36
CA ILE A 106 3.20 -11.47 4.10
C ILE A 106 3.50 -10.49 2.95
N GLN A 107 4.47 -9.61 3.19
CA GLN A 107 5.39 -9.24 2.13
C GLN A 107 6.17 -10.51 1.76
N ASN A 108 5.59 -11.32 0.86
CA ASN A 108 6.35 -12.35 0.16
C ASN A 108 7.42 -11.63 -0.68
N ASN A 109 8.56 -11.35 -0.06
CA ASN A 109 9.82 -11.31 -0.77
C ASN A 109 10.16 -12.77 -1.05
N PRO A 110 9.89 -13.30 -2.26
CA PRO A 110 10.37 -14.63 -2.58
C PRO A 110 11.88 -14.59 -2.38
N ILE A 111 12.38 -15.50 -1.55
CA ILE A 111 13.82 -15.75 -1.42
C ILE A 111 14.32 -15.94 -2.86
N PRO A 112 15.27 -15.12 -3.35
CA PRO A 112 15.61 -15.11 -4.77
C PRO A 112 16.01 -16.51 -5.24
N HIS A 113 15.60 -16.89 -6.45
CA HIS A 113 15.82 -18.25 -6.96
C HIS A 113 17.29 -18.67 -6.89
N PHE A 114 18.23 -17.75 -7.08
CA PHE A 114 19.66 -18.03 -6.94
C PHE A 114 20.07 -18.56 -5.54
N CYS A 115 19.36 -18.22 -4.47
CA CYS A 115 19.55 -18.82 -3.14
C CYS A 115 19.20 -20.32 -3.08
N SER A 116 18.61 -20.92 -4.11
CA SER A 116 18.47 -22.39 -4.24
C SER A 116 19.57 -23.02 -5.08
N LEU A 117 20.38 -22.23 -5.80
CA LEU A 117 21.51 -22.73 -6.59
C LEU A 117 22.71 -23.03 -5.69
N ALA A 118 23.53 -24.00 -6.10
CA ALA A 118 24.84 -24.19 -5.50
C ALA A 118 25.72 -22.94 -5.73
N PHE A 119 26.65 -22.67 -4.82
CA PHE A 119 27.69 -21.66 -5.06
C PHE A 119 28.54 -22.09 -6.26
N ASP A 120 28.69 -21.21 -7.25
CA ASP A 120 29.52 -21.45 -8.42
C ASP A 120 30.84 -20.67 -8.32
N TYR A 121 31.95 -21.40 -8.42
CA TYR A 121 33.31 -20.86 -8.41
C TYR A 121 33.57 -19.93 -9.61
N GLY A 122 32.90 -20.17 -10.74
CA GLY A 122 33.19 -19.52 -12.02
C GLY A 122 34.40 -20.14 -12.72
N HIS A 123 34.96 -19.41 -13.69
CA HIS A 123 35.93 -19.96 -14.66
C HIS A 123 37.19 -19.09 -14.83
N CYS A 124 37.52 -18.28 -13.84
CA CYS A 124 38.81 -17.58 -13.73
C CYS A 124 39.78 -18.32 -12.76
N PHE A 125 40.92 -17.70 -12.44
CA PHE A 125 41.96 -18.29 -11.58
C PHE A 125 42.19 -17.54 -10.25
N GLY A 126 41.31 -16.60 -9.90
CA GLY A 126 41.39 -15.84 -8.66
C GLY A 126 40.95 -16.63 -7.42
N GLN A 127 41.23 -16.07 -6.25
CA GLN A 127 40.98 -16.72 -4.95
C GLN A 127 40.31 -15.74 -3.96
N TYR A 128 39.16 -15.20 -4.37
CA TYR A 128 38.43 -14.19 -3.60
C TYR A 128 37.54 -14.87 -2.56
N ASN A 129 37.69 -14.49 -1.28
CA ASN A 129 36.80 -14.97 -0.22
C ASN A 129 35.41 -14.34 -0.37
N ARG A 130 34.41 -15.18 -0.60
CA ARG A 130 33.01 -14.78 -0.75
C ARG A 130 32.11 -15.59 0.17
N TRP A 131 30.85 -15.18 0.30
CA TRP A 131 29.83 -15.90 1.04
C TRP A 131 28.83 -16.53 0.06
N GLY A 132 28.49 -17.79 0.31
CA GLY A 132 27.43 -18.49 -0.39
C GLY A 132 26.43 -19.06 0.61
N TRP A 133 25.15 -18.87 0.31
CA TRP A 133 24.06 -19.47 1.07
C TRP A 133 24.05 -20.98 0.88
N ASP A 134 23.90 -21.68 2.00
CA ASP A 134 23.75 -23.12 2.07
C ASP A 134 22.29 -23.46 2.41
N PRO A 135 21.47 -23.93 1.44
CA PRO A 135 20.04 -24.15 1.65
C PRO A 135 19.73 -25.38 2.52
N LEU A 136 20.69 -26.27 2.75
CA LEU A 136 20.57 -27.41 3.65
C LEU A 136 20.76 -26.97 5.11
N PHE A 137 21.82 -26.20 5.36
CA PHE A 137 22.16 -25.70 6.71
C PHE A 137 21.55 -24.33 7.06
N LYS A 138 20.74 -23.75 6.16
CA LYS A 138 20.08 -22.44 6.28
C LYS A 138 21.03 -21.33 6.78
N THR A 139 22.25 -21.31 6.25
CA THR A 139 23.28 -20.38 6.70
C THR A 139 24.25 -20.01 5.59
N CYS A 140 24.89 -18.84 5.71
CA CYS A 140 25.93 -18.41 4.81
C CYS A 140 27.29 -18.96 5.24
N ARG A 141 27.96 -19.64 4.31
CA ARG A 141 29.31 -20.22 4.48
C ARG A 141 30.31 -19.48 3.61
N ARG A 142 31.59 -19.42 4.04
CA ARG A 142 32.67 -18.91 3.19
C ARG A 142 32.88 -19.83 2.00
N ARG A 143 33.21 -19.24 0.87
CA ARG A 143 33.44 -19.88 -0.43
C ARG A 143 34.60 -19.16 -1.12
N LEU A 144 35.27 -19.85 -2.03
CA LEU A 144 36.28 -19.26 -2.88
C LEU A 144 35.62 -18.89 -4.21
N TYR A 145 35.87 -17.69 -4.73
CA TYR A 145 35.39 -17.24 -6.04
C TYR A 145 36.57 -16.98 -6.97
N SER A 146 36.43 -17.39 -8.22
CA SER A 146 37.46 -17.24 -9.26
C SER A 146 37.68 -15.81 -9.75
N GLY A 147 36.72 -14.91 -9.51
CA GLY A 147 36.74 -13.53 -9.99
C GLY A 147 35.90 -13.27 -11.25
N CYS A 148 35.49 -14.30 -12.01
CA CYS A 148 34.58 -14.14 -13.15
C CYS A 148 33.62 -15.31 -13.36
N GLY A 149 32.50 -15.05 -14.03
CA GLY A 149 31.42 -16.03 -14.22
C GLY A 149 30.63 -16.25 -12.94
N GLY A 150 30.31 -17.51 -12.62
CA GLY A 150 29.57 -17.85 -11.41
C GLY A 150 28.07 -17.59 -11.52
N ASN A 151 27.39 -17.59 -10.36
CA ASN A 151 25.98 -17.22 -10.24
C ASN A 151 25.77 -16.27 -9.05
N GLN A 152 24.53 -15.78 -8.87
CA GLN A 152 24.22 -14.75 -7.87
C GLN A 152 24.16 -15.27 -6.42
N ASN A 153 24.38 -16.56 -6.15
CA ASN A 153 24.63 -17.05 -4.79
C ASN A 153 26.07 -16.75 -4.37
N ASN A 154 26.49 -15.49 -4.46
CA ASN A 154 27.87 -15.04 -4.29
C ASN A 154 27.88 -13.60 -3.77
N PHE A 155 28.12 -13.46 -2.46
CA PHE A 155 28.00 -12.21 -1.71
C PHE A 155 29.35 -11.78 -1.13
N GLU A 156 29.60 -10.49 -1.01
CA GLU A 156 30.84 -9.97 -0.41
C GLU A 156 30.83 -10.18 1.10
N THR A 157 29.66 -10.05 1.75
CA THR A 157 29.55 -10.16 3.21
C THR A 157 28.57 -11.25 3.68
N ARG A 158 28.80 -11.77 4.89
CA ARG A 158 27.87 -12.71 5.55
C ARG A 158 26.49 -12.08 5.78
N SER A 159 26.47 -10.80 6.13
CA SER A 159 25.24 -10.07 6.48
C SER A 159 24.33 -9.92 5.26
N GLU A 160 24.89 -9.48 4.14
CA GLU A 160 24.22 -9.39 2.82
C GLU A 160 23.63 -10.74 2.38
N CYS A 161 24.42 -11.81 2.47
CA CYS A 161 23.99 -13.17 2.16
C CYS A 161 22.82 -13.62 3.05
N LEU A 162 22.88 -13.36 4.36
CA LEU A 162 21.81 -13.72 5.29
C LEU A 162 20.54 -12.90 5.03
N ALA A 163 20.64 -11.58 4.91
CA ALA A 163 19.48 -10.72 4.61
C ALA A 163 18.78 -11.14 3.30
N THR A 164 19.56 -11.47 2.27
CA THR A 164 19.03 -11.87 0.96
C THR A 164 18.38 -13.26 0.98
N CYS A 165 19.05 -14.26 1.59
CA CYS A 165 18.65 -15.67 1.44
C CYS A 165 17.98 -16.32 2.67
N LEU A 166 18.09 -15.74 3.87
CA LEU A 166 17.36 -16.19 5.07
C LEU A 166 15.96 -15.55 5.14
N THR A 167 15.87 -14.25 4.82
CA THR A 167 14.63 -13.45 4.99
C THR A 167 14.01 -12.95 3.68
N GLY A 168 14.76 -12.93 2.57
CA GLY A 168 14.33 -12.28 1.33
C GLY A 168 14.59 -10.75 1.35
N PRO A 169 14.90 -10.13 0.20
CA PRO A 169 15.33 -8.75 -0.01
C PRO A 169 15.60 -7.80 1.19
N ASN A 170 14.68 -7.03 1.79
CA ASN A 170 13.23 -6.96 1.66
C ASN A 170 12.76 -5.79 0.77
N ASN A 171 11.81 -6.03 -0.13
CA ASN A 171 11.15 -5.02 -0.96
C ASN A 171 10.01 -4.31 -0.21
N THR A 172 10.28 -3.81 1.00
CA THR A 172 9.48 -2.73 1.55
C THR A 172 9.68 -1.51 0.68
N LEU A 173 8.82 -1.37 -0.35
CA LEU A 173 8.51 -0.10 -1.00
C LEU A 173 7.78 0.80 0.02
N SER A 174 8.55 1.20 1.04
CA SER A 174 8.26 2.31 1.96
C SER A 174 8.62 3.65 1.32
N GLN A 175 8.90 3.69 0.01
CA GLN A 175 8.67 4.89 -0.78
C GLN A 175 7.16 5.10 -0.91
N VAL A 176 6.61 5.63 0.18
CA VAL A 176 5.27 6.18 0.30
C VAL A 176 5.20 7.40 -0.61
N LYS A 177 4.99 7.17 -1.92
CA LYS A 177 4.82 8.25 -2.90
C LYS A 177 3.51 8.96 -2.59
N THR A 178 3.58 10.14 -2.00
CA THR A 178 2.41 11.00 -1.77
C THR A 178 1.88 11.50 -3.11
N PHE A 179 0.66 11.10 -3.44
CA PHE A 179 -0.02 11.55 -4.65
C PHE A 179 -1.00 12.67 -4.26
N THR A 180 -0.58 13.91 -4.43
CA THR A 180 -1.44 15.08 -4.25
C THR A 180 -2.19 15.35 -5.56
N THR A 181 -3.52 15.28 -5.53
CA THR A 181 -4.39 15.59 -6.68
C THR A 181 -5.06 16.92 -6.43
N CYS A 182 -4.78 17.92 -7.28
CA CYS A 182 -5.23 19.30 -7.05
C CYS A 182 -6.26 19.73 -8.09
N ILE A 183 -7.48 20.03 -7.63
CA ILE A 183 -8.62 20.43 -8.47
C ILE A 183 -8.74 21.96 -8.48
N PRO A 184 -8.70 22.63 -9.64
CA PRO A 184 -8.97 24.07 -9.72
C PRO A 184 -10.45 24.36 -9.51
N PHE A 185 -10.78 25.41 -8.79
CA PHE A 185 -12.15 25.92 -8.69
C PHE A 185 -12.18 27.45 -8.70
N THR A 186 -13.28 28.01 -9.17
CA THR A 186 -13.55 29.45 -9.16
C THR A 186 -14.62 29.75 -8.12
N ILE A 187 -14.35 30.72 -7.25
CA ILE A 187 -15.36 31.28 -6.35
C ILE A 187 -16.05 32.41 -7.12
N PRO A 188 -17.38 32.39 -7.31
CA PRO A 188 -18.09 33.53 -7.88
C PRO A 188 -18.08 34.68 -6.85
N GLU A 189 -17.70 35.87 -7.31
CA GLU A 189 -17.76 37.10 -6.51
C GLU A 189 -19.22 37.48 -6.20
N THR A 190 -19.46 38.01 -5.00
CA THR A 190 -20.78 38.47 -4.49
C THR A 190 -20.84 39.98 -4.39
#